data_AF-I2GHB3-F1
#
_entry.id   AF-I2GHB3-F1
#
_cell.length_a   1.000
_cell.length_b   1.000
_cell.length_c   1.000
_cell.angle_alpha   90.00
_cell.angle_beta   90.00
_cell.angle_gamma   90.00
#
_symmetry.space_group_name_H-M   'P 1'
#
loop_
_entity.id
_entity.type
_entity.pdbx_description
1 polymer ?
#
loop_
_entity_poly.entity_id
_entity_poly.type
_entity_poly.pdbx_seq_one_letter_code
_entity_poly.pdbx_strand_id
1 'polypeptide(L)'
;MAKDKSYSSATLTRDEPAKKTATVTAPPTPKATTTRPSSTVSESNGSAALPFGRRNYQLMLAGIGVILAGFFIMSLDKEEFGFGFLGLTLGPLVVMSGFVLEFFAILARPNKG
;
A
#
# COMPACT_ATOMS: atom_id res chain seq x y z
N MET A 1 -36.64 -31.94 21.34
CA MET A 1 -35.32 -32.60 21.39
C MET A 1 -35.13 -33.27 20.05
N ALA A 2 -34.32 -32.71 19.15
CA ALA A 2 -32.85 -32.58 19.16
C ALA A 2 -32.22 -33.72 18.36
N LYS A 3 -31.61 -33.30 17.24
CA LYS A 3 -30.34 -33.79 16.67
C LYS A 3 -30.37 -35.26 16.21
N ASP A 4 -29.56 -35.76 15.31
CA ASP A 4 -28.29 -35.33 14.74
C ASP A 4 -28.13 -36.10 13.42
N LYS A 5 -27.72 -35.40 12.35
CA LYS A 5 -27.37 -36.02 11.08
C LYS A 5 -25.90 -36.39 11.17
N SER A 6 -25.63 -37.65 11.48
CA SER A 6 -24.29 -38.24 11.47
C SER A 6 -24.32 -39.48 10.60
N TYR A 7 -23.87 -39.35 9.35
CA TYR A 7 -23.36 -40.48 8.56
C TYR A 7 -22.10 -40.02 7.85
N SER A 8 -21.02 -40.25 8.57
CA SER A 8 -19.65 -40.36 8.10
C SER A 8 -19.45 -41.78 7.57
N SER A 9 -19.01 -41.93 6.32
CA SER A 9 -18.21 -43.08 5.86
C SER A 9 -17.78 -42.90 4.41
N ALA A 10 -16.53 -42.52 4.21
CA ALA A 10 -15.76 -42.93 3.03
C ALA A 10 -14.35 -43.26 3.51
N THR A 11 -14.20 -44.50 3.95
CA THR A 11 -12.95 -45.16 4.30
C THR A 11 -12.17 -45.42 3.03
N LEU A 12 -10.98 -44.84 2.89
CA LEU A 12 -9.93 -45.36 2.00
C LEU A 12 -8.62 -45.39 2.79
N THR A 13 -8.42 -46.58 3.36
CA THR A 13 -7.18 -47.25 3.72
C THR A 13 -5.87 -46.50 3.47
N ARG A 14 -5.18 -46.16 4.56
CA ARG A 14 -3.71 -46.11 4.58
C ARG A 14 -3.24 -46.88 5.82
N ASP A 15 -2.72 -48.06 5.54
CA ASP A 15 -2.00 -48.94 6.45
C ASP A 15 -0.67 -48.34 6.94
N GLU A 16 -0.32 -48.75 8.16
CA GLU A 16 1.01 -48.84 8.80
C GLU A 16 1.74 -47.58 9.33
N PRO A 17 2.50 -47.71 10.45
CA PRO A 17 2.12 -48.32 11.72
C PRO A 17 2.63 -47.49 12.94
N ALA A 18 2.29 -47.97 14.12
CA ALA A 18 2.44 -47.33 15.41
C ALA A 18 3.88 -47.26 15.99
N LYS A 19 4.00 -46.33 16.97
CA LYS A 19 4.60 -46.51 18.31
C LYS A 19 6.11 -46.28 18.53
N LYS A 20 6.37 -45.30 19.42
CA LYS A 20 6.99 -45.46 20.77
C LYS A 20 8.33 -44.73 21.03
N THR A 21 8.19 -43.61 21.73
CA THR A 21 8.87 -43.15 22.96
C THR A 21 10.23 -43.73 23.38
N ALA A 22 11.13 -42.80 23.74
CA ALA A 22 12.07 -42.75 24.90
C ALA A 22 13.55 -42.51 24.49
N THR A 23 14.09 -41.30 24.68
CA THR A 23 14.85 -40.79 25.86
C THR A 23 16.32 -41.27 25.88
N VAL A 24 17.27 -40.33 26.06
CA VAL A 24 18.38 -40.35 27.06
C VAL A 24 19.64 -39.58 26.59
N THR A 25 20.01 -38.58 27.40
CA THR A 25 21.36 -38.03 27.70
C THR A 25 21.91 -36.78 27.00
N ALA A 26 22.47 -35.92 27.87
CA ALA A 26 22.91 -34.53 27.75
C ALA A 26 24.42 -34.40 27.33
N PRO A 27 24.99 -33.18 27.25
CA PRO A 27 26.12 -32.79 26.38
C PRO A 27 27.52 -33.00 26.98
N PRO A 28 28.58 -32.88 26.15
CA PRO A 28 29.67 -31.95 26.49
C PRO A 28 30.21 -31.16 25.28
N THR A 29 30.27 -29.83 25.42
CA THR A 29 31.12 -28.89 24.65
C THR A 29 32.61 -29.16 24.91
N PRO A 30 33.57 -28.96 23.97
CA PRO A 30 34.11 -27.60 23.71
C PRO A 30 34.72 -27.27 22.32
N LYS A 31 34.51 -26.00 21.90
CA LYS A 31 35.40 -25.06 21.16
C LYS A 31 35.99 -25.44 19.77
N ALA A 32 35.57 -24.72 18.73
CA ALA A 32 36.34 -23.66 18.03
C ALA A 32 35.89 -23.43 16.57
N THR A 33 35.63 -22.16 16.25
CA THR A 33 35.86 -21.46 14.97
C THR A 33 35.35 -22.10 13.67
N THR A 34 34.28 -21.53 13.13
CA THR A 34 34.37 -20.80 11.85
C THR A 34 33.16 -19.90 11.71
N THR A 35 33.45 -18.61 11.76
CA THR A 35 32.59 -17.50 11.32
C THR A 35 32.05 -17.82 9.94
N ARG A 36 30.87 -18.44 9.86
CA ARG A 36 30.05 -18.38 8.67
C ARG A 36 29.63 -16.91 8.61
N PRO A 37 30.04 -16.12 7.59
CA PRO A 37 29.56 -14.77 7.48
C PRO A 37 28.04 -14.88 7.52
N SER A 38 27.46 -14.30 8.57
CA SER A 38 26.04 -14.07 8.69
C SER A 38 25.64 -13.58 7.32
N SER A 39 24.87 -14.41 6.60
CA SER A 39 24.25 -14.01 5.35
C SER A 39 23.62 -12.68 5.67
N THR A 40 24.23 -11.61 5.16
CA THR A 40 23.62 -10.32 5.06
C THR A 40 22.33 -10.59 4.33
N VAL A 41 21.26 -10.76 5.09
CA VAL A 41 19.96 -10.28 4.67
C VAL A 41 20.18 -8.77 4.57
N SER A 42 20.87 -8.35 3.51
CA SER A 42 20.49 -7.13 2.83
C SER A 42 19.03 -7.39 2.52
N GLU A 43 18.17 -6.95 3.43
CA GLU A 43 16.84 -6.55 3.05
C GLU A 43 17.06 -5.77 1.76
N SER A 44 16.66 -6.39 0.65
CA SER A 44 16.49 -5.64 -0.57
C SER A 44 15.71 -4.43 -0.12
N ASN A 45 16.29 -3.25 -0.28
CA ASN A 45 15.54 -2.02 -0.28
C ASN A 45 14.48 -2.24 -1.35
N GLY A 46 13.36 -2.84 -0.93
CA GLY A 46 12.15 -2.98 -1.69
C GLY A 46 11.67 -1.56 -1.72
N SER A 47 12.30 -0.78 -2.60
CA SER A 47 11.79 0.49 -3.04
C SER A 47 10.44 0.09 -3.59
N ALA A 48 9.41 0.23 -2.76
CA ALA A 48 8.04 0.01 -3.18
C ALA A 48 7.94 0.79 -4.49
N ALA A 49 7.80 0.06 -5.59
CA ALA A 49 7.89 0.65 -6.91
C ALA A 49 6.67 1.55 -7.03
N LEU A 50 6.86 2.83 -6.70
CA LEU A 50 5.78 3.80 -6.75
C LEU A 50 5.35 3.89 -8.22
N PRO A 51 4.03 3.96 -8.49
CA PRO A 51 3.53 3.98 -9.87
C PRO A 51 4.05 5.19 -10.66
N PHE A 52 4.54 6.22 -9.97
CA PHE A 52 5.07 7.44 -10.56
C PHE A 52 6.41 7.85 -9.93
N GLY A 53 7.23 8.58 -10.69
CA GLY A 53 8.50 9.14 -10.20
C GLY A 53 8.29 10.33 -9.26
N ARG A 54 9.33 10.70 -8.50
CA ARG A 54 9.29 11.83 -7.53
C ARG A 54 8.80 13.14 -8.15
N ARG A 55 9.22 13.44 -9.38
CA ARG A 55 8.81 14.65 -10.12
C ARG A 55 7.31 14.69 -10.40
N ASN A 56 6.70 13.58 -10.80
CA ASN A 56 5.25 13.50 -11.01
C ASN A 56 4.49 13.70 -9.71
N TYR A 57 5.01 13.14 -8.61
CA TYR A 57 4.39 13.29 -7.31
C TYR A 57 4.35 14.76 -6.86
N GLN A 58 5.39 15.54 -7.20
CA GLN A 58 5.39 16.99 -6.97
C GLN A 58 4.32 17.70 -7.81
N LEU A 59 4.12 17.28 -9.07
CA LEU A 59 3.08 17.85 -9.94
C LEU A 59 1.67 17.51 -9.46
N MET A 60 1.43 16.29 -8.97
CA MET A 60 0.17 15.93 -8.31
C MET A 60 -0.05 16.75 -7.04
N LEU A 61 0.98 16.94 -6.20
CA LEU A 61 0.80 17.76 -5.01
C LEU A 61 0.48 19.22 -5.38
N ALA A 62 1.08 19.73 -6.46
CA ALA A 62 0.77 21.04 -7.00
C ALA A 62 -0.67 21.10 -7.55
N GLY A 63 -1.14 20.09 -8.29
CA GLY A 63 -2.50 20.04 -8.82
C GLY A 63 -3.56 20.02 -7.72
N ILE A 64 -3.38 19.20 -6.69
CA ILE A 64 -4.22 19.20 -5.48
C ILE A 64 -4.21 20.61 -4.84
N GLY A 65 -3.04 21.23 -4.72
CA GLY A 65 -2.92 22.60 -4.20
C GLY A 65 -3.74 23.63 -5.00
N VAL A 66 -3.74 23.52 -6.33
CA VAL A 66 -4.54 24.40 -7.22
C VAL A 66 -6.03 24.14 -7.07
N ILE A 67 -6.45 22.86 -6.96
CA ILE A 67 -7.86 22.51 -6.73
C ILE A 67 -8.34 23.11 -5.41
N LEU A 68 -7.57 22.93 -4.33
CA LEU A 68 -7.88 23.52 -3.03
C LEU A 68 -7.91 25.05 -3.09
N ALA A 69 -6.99 25.69 -3.83
CA ALA A 69 -7.02 27.13 -4.04
C ALA A 69 -8.29 27.59 -4.78
N GLY A 70 -8.78 26.83 -5.76
CA GLY A 70 -10.03 27.12 -6.44
C GLY A 70 -11.25 27.07 -5.51
N PHE A 71 -11.33 26.05 -4.64
CA PHE A 71 -12.37 25.99 -3.61
C PHE A 71 -12.22 27.09 -2.56
N PHE A 72 -10.98 27.45 -2.21
CA PHE A 72 -10.72 28.55 -1.30
C PHE A 72 -11.18 29.89 -1.88
N ILE A 73 -10.94 30.15 -3.17
CA ILE A 73 -11.45 31.33 -3.89
C ILE A 73 -12.98 31.40 -3.83
N MET A 74 -13.68 30.28 -4.03
CA MET A 74 -15.15 30.23 -3.88
C MET A 74 -15.57 30.59 -2.46
N SER A 75 -14.84 30.09 -1.45
CA SER A 75 -15.15 30.36 -0.04
C SER A 75 -14.84 31.79 0.41
N LEU A 76 -13.99 32.51 -0.31
CA LEU A 76 -13.65 33.91 -0.08
C LEU A 76 -14.67 34.88 -0.71
N ASP A 77 -15.54 34.38 -1.58
CA ASP A 77 -16.57 35.18 -2.21
C ASP A 77 -17.53 35.74 -1.14
N LYS A 78 -17.88 37.02 -1.27
CA LYS A 78 -18.68 37.75 -0.27
C LYS A 78 -20.18 37.72 -0.56
N GLU A 79 -20.56 37.29 -1.75
CA GLU A 79 -21.95 37.09 -2.12
C GLU A 79 -22.55 35.89 -1.38
N GLU A 80 -23.87 35.94 -1.14
CA GLU A 80 -24.57 34.82 -0.49
C GLU A 80 -24.33 33.52 -1.27
N PHE A 81 -23.97 32.45 -0.55
CA PHE A 81 -23.63 31.14 -1.09
C PHE A 81 -22.49 31.11 -2.12
N GLY A 82 -21.70 32.19 -2.25
CA GLY A 82 -20.66 32.29 -3.27
C GLY A 82 -21.23 32.43 -4.69
N PHE A 83 -22.41 33.03 -4.85
CA PHE A 83 -23.00 33.34 -6.16
C PHE A 83 -22.35 34.54 -6.87
N GLY A 84 -21.24 35.06 -6.35
CA GLY A 84 -20.47 36.10 -7.00
C GLY A 84 -19.67 35.55 -8.17
N PHE A 85 -19.04 36.47 -8.90
CA PHE A 85 -18.22 36.12 -10.06
C PHE A 85 -17.06 35.19 -9.67
N LEU A 86 -16.47 35.40 -8.49
CA LEU A 86 -15.35 34.62 -7.98
C LEU A 86 -15.78 33.18 -7.69
N GLY A 87 -16.93 32.96 -7.07
CA GLY A 87 -17.44 31.63 -6.76
C GLY A 87 -18.06 30.90 -7.94
N LEU A 88 -18.75 31.60 -8.84
CA LEU A 88 -19.52 30.98 -9.92
C LEU A 88 -18.70 30.75 -11.20
N THR A 89 -17.66 31.56 -11.43
CA THR A 89 -16.84 31.47 -12.66
C THR A 89 -15.38 31.20 -12.36
N LEU A 90 -14.73 32.02 -11.53
CA LEU A 90 -13.29 31.93 -11.31
C LEU A 90 -12.92 30.67 -10.54
N GLY A 91 -13.66 30.36 -9.47
CA GLY A 91 -13.50 29.16 -8.66
C GLY A 91 -13.55 27.88 -9.52
N PRO A 92 -14.65 27.63 -10.25
CA PRO A 92 -14.78 26.45 -11.09
C PRO A 92 -13.69 26.40 -12.17
N LEU A 93 -13.33 27.54 -12.76
CA LEU A 93 -12.28 27.62 -13.77
C LEU A 93 -10.90 27.23 -13.22
N VAL A 94 -10.57 27.67 -12.00
CA VAL A 94 -9.32 27.30 -11.31
C VAL A 94 -9.34 25.83 -10.93
N VAL A 95 -10.46 25.31 -10.40
CA VAL A 95 -10.61 23.89 -10.08
C VAL A 95 -10.43 23.02 -11.34
N MET A 96 -11.06 23.40 -12.46
CA MET A 96 -10.89 22.70 -13.74
C MET A 96 -9.44 22.71 -14.22
N SER A 97 -8.75 23.84 -14.09
CA SER A 97 -7.32 23.93 -14.42
C SER A 97 -6.47 23.02 -13.53
N GLY A 98 -6.82 22.91 -12.24
CA GLY A 98 -6.19 21.98 -11.30
C GLY A 98 -6.39 20.51 -11.69
N PHE A 99 -7.60 20.13 -12.13
CA PHE A 99 -7.85 18.78 -12.65
C PHE A 99 -7.05 18.49 -13.92
N VAL A 100 -6.92 19.46 -14.85
CA VAL A 100 -6.07 19.28 -16.04
C VAL A 100 -4.61 19.07 -15.64
N LEU A 101 -4.11 19.78 -14.63
CA LEU A 101 -2.77 19.54 -14.08
C LEU A 101 -2.62 18.14 -13.46
N GLU A 102 -3.63 17.64 -12.75
CA GLU A 102 -3.63 16.25 -12.26
C GLU A 102 -3.57 15.24 -13.40
N PHE A 103 -4.42 15.39 -14.42
CA PHE A 103 -4.38 14.52 -15.59
C PHE A 103 -3.02 14.57 -16.28
N PHE A 104 -2.45 15.75 -16.45
CA PHE A 104 -1.11 15.92 -17.00
C PHE A 104 -0.05 15.29 -16.11
N ALA A 105 -0.13 15.43 -14.78
CA ALA A 105 0.81 14.85 -13.83
C ALA A 105 0.77 13.32 -13.82
N ILE A 106 -0.40 12.72 -14.05
CA ILE A 106 -0.55 11.26 -14.15
C ILE A 106 -0.03 10.74 -15.50
N LEU A 107 -0.31 11.46 -16.59
CA LEU A 107 0.07 11.08 -17.95
C LEU A 107 1.54 11.38 -18.27
N ALA A 108 2.14 12.37 -17.59
CA ALA A 108 3.53 12.75 -17.77
C ALA A 108 4.42 11.54 -17.43
N ARG A 109 5.16 11.03 -18.42
CA ARG A 109 6.10 9.94 -18.13
C ARG A 109 7.30 10.51 -17.37
N PRO A 110 7.82 9.81 -16.35
CA PRO A 110 9.05 10.23 -15.68
C PRO A 110 10.18 10.21 -16.72
N ASN A 111 10.62 11.40 -17.14
CA ASN A 111 11.78 11.53 -18.00
C ASN A 111 12.98 11.04 -17.19
N LYS A 112 13.65 9.98 -17.67
CA LYS A 112 14.84 9.41 -17.03
C LYS A 112 15.95 10.45 -17.14
N GLY A 113 16.04 11.34 -16.15
CA GLY A 113 17.24 12.12 -15.89
C GLY A 113 18.28 11.26 -15.20
#